data_AF-A0A0W0VXT7-F1
#
_entry.id   AF-A0A0W0VXT7-F1
#
_cell.length_a   1.000
_cell.length_b   1.000
_cell.length_c   1.000
_cell.angle_alpha   90.00
_cell.angle_beta   90.00
_cell.angle_gamma   90.00
#
_symmetry.space_group_name_H-M   'P 1'
#
loop_
_entity.id
_entity.type
_entity.pdbx_description
1 polymer ?
#
loop_
_entity_poly.entity_id
_entity_poly.type
_entity_poly.pdbx_seq_one_letter_code
_entity_poly.pdbx_strand_id
1 'polypeptide(L)'
;MFHKILEIKHFREALKDVHFDTWLILDLDNTVMTPRFALGGDAWFEGLFVHYRQKNIEQTVAEPSLMSVYNTAQHFVRTSAVESAIVIIIKALQDIGVPVIGLTARGYSIRHQTLRQLADMGVDFSRNSIVPDNDFCEGGIIFCDGKNKDEKLSAFFKTLKRLPHHVAMLDDKNKHLERVMLFLKSLGISFSGFRYSYLDEKVKEFNMEIANIQLAYLWKWLSPTVRKDIMSLKLISEEPLDPSRSSEYADGFFHPDYPLHPVVSNTLGSLPQAQQPKLVRSISAASFFHEKNQTTANSSKRKRADCELPTHIDYEESLQVQPLSKPSRNNAIDSQGFFRIASNENNDLTFKKGQVGMFN
;
A
#
# COMPACT_ATOMS: atom_id res chain seq x y z
N MET A 1 18.57 16.04 9.16
CA MET A 1 17.49 15.28 8.50
C MET A 1 17.11 14.12 9.39
N PHE A 2 15.80 13.92 9.58
CA PHE A 2 15.27 12.94 10.51
C PHE A 2 14.71 11.74 9.74
N HIS A 3 15.12 10.53 10.13
CA HIS A 3 14.64 9.28 9.55
C HIS A 3 14.36 8.31 10.69
N LYS A 4 13.13 7.79 10.75
CA LYS A 4 12.74 6.75 11.71
C LYS A 4 11.80 5.75 11.07
N ILE A 5 11.79 4.54 11.60
CA ILE A 5 10.73 3.56 11.38
C ILE A 5 10.21 3.14 12.75
N LEU A 6 8.90 3.22 12.94
CA LEU A 6 8.21 2.82 14.16
C LEU A 6 7.18 1.75 13.83
N GLU A 7 6.98 0.80 14.73
CA GLU A 7 5.83 -0.09 14.65
C GLU A 7 4.61 0.59 15.29
N ILE A 8 3.45 0.50 14.64
CA ILE A 8 2.19 1.05 15.13
C ILE A 8 1.07 0.03 14.94
N LYS A 9 0.09 0.04 15.86
CA LYS A 9 -1.09 -0.82 15.76
C LYS A 9 -2.26 -0.14 15.10
N HIS A 10 -2.41 1.17 15.26
CA HIS A 10 -3.53 1.93 14.71
C HIS A 10 -3.07 3.05 13.79
N PHE A 11 -3.78 3.26 12.68
CA PHE A 11 -3.46 4.28 11.68
C PHE A 11 -3.32 5.69 12.29
N ARG A 12 -4.18 6.01 13.26
CA ARG A 12 -4.18 7.32 13.96
C ARG A 12 -2.85 7.65 14.65
N GLU A 13 -2.03 6.65 14.97
CA GLU A 13 -0.75 6.88 15.63
C GLU A 13 0.25 7.56 14.70
N ALA A 14 0.18 7.28 13.39
CA ALA A 14 1.02 7.92 12.37
C ALA A 14 0.74 9.43 12.24
N LEU A 15 -0.47 9.88 12.59
CA LEU A 15 -0.87 11.30 12.47
C LEU A 15 -0.02 12.25 13.33
N LYS A 16 0.69 11.73 14.34
CA LYS A 16 1.61 12.53 15.17
C LYS A 16 2.76 13.14 14.37
N ASP A 17 3.15 12.50 13.26
CA ASP A 17 4.22 12.98 12.38
C ASP A 17 3.69 13.46 11.02
N VAL A 18 2.37 13.60 10.85
CA VAL A 18 1.79 14.15 9.62
C VAL A 18 1.53 15.64 9.81
N HIS A 19 2.15 16.45 8.97
CA HIS A 19 2.04 17.91 8.96
C HIS A 19 1.56 18.41 7.58
N PHE A 20 1.28 19.72 7.46
CA PHE A 20 0.76 20.30 6.22
C PHE A 20 1.73 20.20 5.02
N ASP A 21 3.03 20.04 5.27
CA ASP A 21 4.09 19.89 4.27
C ASP A 21 4.52 18.43 4.07
N THR A 22 3.81 17.49 4.69
CA THR A 22 4.05 16.05 4.58
C THR A 22 3.35 15.49 3.36
N TRP A 23 4.01 14.60 2.63
CA TRP A 23 3.32 13.69 1.71
C TRP A 23 3.10 12.37 2.42
N LEU A 24 1.84 11.92 2.46
CA LEU A 24 1.47 10.65 3.05
C LEU A 24 1.41 9.58 1.97
N ILE A 25 2.24 8.55 2.10
CA ILE A 25 2.28 7.39 1.20
C ILE A 25 1.68 6.20 1.94
N LEU A 26 0.70 5.56 1.34
CA LEU A 26 0.02 4.41 1.93
C LEU A 26 0.20 3.20 1.04
N ASP A 27 0.72 2.11 1.61
CA ASP A 27 0.48 0.81 1.04
C ASP A 27 -1.02 0.47 1.00
N LEU A 28 -1.42 -0.43 0.12
CA LEU A 28 -2.82 -0.81 -0.04
C LEU A 28 -3.17 -2.10 0.70
N ASP A 29 -2.54 -3.22 0.34
CA ASP A 29 -2.89 -4.54 0.86
C ASP A 29 -2.46 -4.67 2.33
N ASN A 30 -3.36 -5.13 3.19
CA ASN A 30 -3.19 -5.18 4.65
C ASN A 30 -2.90 -3.84 5.35
N THR A 31 -2.88 -2.73 4.62
CA THR A 31 -2.67 -1.38 5.16
C THR A 31 -3.93 -0.52 5.05
N VAL A 32 -4.40 -0.26 3.83
CA VAL A 32 -5.66 0.49 3.61
C VAL A 32 -6.83 -0.48 3.47
N MET A 33 -6.63 -1.59 2.76
CA MET A 33 -7.66 -2.58 2.47
C MET A 33 -7.24 -4.02 2.76
N THR A 34 -8.22 -4.85 3.08
CA THR A 34 -8.07 -6.31 3.25
C THR A 34 -9.22 -7.01 2.52
N PRO A 35 -9.02 -8.19 1.93
CA PRO A 35 -10.13 -8.98 1.41
C PRO A 35 -11.09 -9.39 2.53
N ARG A 36 -12.39 -9.49 2.19
CA ARG A 36 -13.41 -10.00 3.12
C ARG A 36 -13.30 -11.50 3.38
N PHE A 37 -12.60 -12.21 2.50
CA PHE A 37 -12.35 -13.64 2.57
C PHE A 37 -10.85 -13.95 2.53
N ALA A 38 -10.48 -15.23 2.66
CA ALA A 38 -9.09 -15.67 2.58
C ALA A 38 -8.55 -15.55 1.14
N LEU A 39 -9.42 -15.76 0.15
CA LEU A 39 -9.11 -15.60 -1.27
C LEU A 39 -8.82 -14.14 -1.64
N GLY A 40 -7.79 -13.94 -2.46
CA GLY A 40 -7.47 -12.65 -3.08
C GLY A 40 -6.52 -11.75 -2.30
N GLY A 41 -6.18 -12.10 -1.05
CA GLY A 41 -5.25 -11.34 -0.23
C GLY A 41 -3.78 -11.60 -0.56
N ASP A 42 -2.91 -10.77 0.01
CA ASP A 42 -1.45 -10.92 -0.06
C ASP A 42 -0.99 -12.26 0.54
N ALA A 43 -1.54 -12.67 1.68
CA ALA A 43 -1.23 -13.97 2.30
C ALA A 43 -1.58 -15.16 1.39
N TRP A 44 -2.69 -15.09 0.64
CA TRP A 44 -3.04 -16.11 -0.34
C TRP A 44 -2.07 -16.09 -1.52
N PHE A 45 -1.72 -14.92 -2.03
CA PHE A 45 -0.75 -14.78 -3.10
C PHE A 45 0.62 -15.37 -2.72
N GLU A 46 1.14 -15.04 -1.54
CA GLU A 46 2.38 -15.63 -1.02
C GLU A 46 2.24 -17.16 -0.82
N GLY A 47 1.08 -17.61 -0.33
CA GLY A 47 0.74 -19.02 -0.20
C GLY A 47 0.76 -19.80 -1.52
N LEU A 48 0.38 -19.18 -2.64
CA LEU A 48 0.48 -19.79 -3.98
C LEU A 48 1.94 -20.11 -4.34
N PHE A 49 2.90 -19.23 -3.99
CA PHE A 49 4.32 -19.48 -4.25
C PHE A 49 4.87 -20.63 -3.40
N VAL A 50 4.48 -20.70 -2.13
CA VAL A 50 4.85 -21.81 -1.25
C VAL A 50 4.26 -23.12 -1.78
N HIS A 51 3.00 -23.11 -2.21
CA HIS A 51 2.29 -24.28 -2.71
C HIS A 51 2.98 -24.91 -3.92
N TYR A 52 3.27 -24.15 -4.98
CA TYR A 52 3.84 -24.75 -6.20
C TYR A 52 5.25 -25.29 -5.96
N ARG A 53 6.04 -24.66 -5.08
CA ARG A 53 7.37 -25.15 -4.67
C ARG A 53 7.26 -26.50 -3.97
N GLN A 54 6.31 -26.65 -3.05
CA GLN A 54 6.05 -27.92 -2.36
C GLN A 54 5.57 -29.02 -3.31
N LYS A 55 4.90 -28.65 -4.41
CA LYS A 55 4.43 -29.58 -5.45
C LYS A 55 5.46 -29.87 -6.54
N ASN A 56 6.67 -29.32 -6.45
CA ASN A 56 7.75 -29.43 -7.46
C ASN A 56 7.28 -29.04 -8.88
N ILE A 57 6.44 -28.00 -8.98
CA ILE A 57 6.03 -27.45 -10.28
C ILE A 57 7.12 -26.50 -10.77
N GLU A 58 7.50 -26.60 -12.03
CA GLU A 58 8.51 -25.72 -12.62
C GLU A 58 8.06 -24.25 -12.57
N GLN A 59 8.96 -23.36 -12.13
CA GLN A 59 8.67 -21.94 -11.95
C GLN A 59 8.22 -21.25 -13.25
N THR A 60 8.84 -21.57 -14.38
CA THR A 60 8.52 -20.97 -15.69
C THR A 60 7.09 -21.28 -16.15
N VAL A 61 6.54 -22.42 -15.68
CA VAL A 61 5.16 -22.86 -15.94
C VAL A 61 4.21 -22.32 -14.86
N ALA A 62 4.66 -22.30 -13.61
CA ALA A 62 3.84 -21.90 -12.47
C ALA A 62 3.55 -20.39 -12.46
N GLU A 63 4.53 -19.53 -12.72
CA GLU A 63 4.36 -18.08 -12.56
C GLU A 63 3.28 -17.47 -13.48
N PRO A 64 3.24 -17.76 -14.80
CA PRO A 64 2.18 -17.25 -15.66
C PRO A 64 0.80 -17.75 -15.23
N SER A 65 0.71 -19.02 -14.84
CA SER A 65 -0.53 -19.65 -14.35
C SER A 65 -0.99 -19.01 -13.04
N LEU A 66 -0.06 -18.76 -12.11
CA LEU A 66 -0.33 -18.13 -10.82
C LEU A 66 -0.85 -16.71 -11.02
N MET A 67 -0.20 -15.94 -11.89
CA MET A 67 -0.66 -14.58 -12.21
C MET A 67 -2.03 -14.58 -12.90
N SER A 68 -2.29 -15.52 -13.80
CA SER A 68 -3.59 -15.73 -14.44
C SER A 68 -4.69 -15.98 -13.40
N VAL A 69 -4.45 -16.90 -12.46
CA VAL A 69 -5.40 -17.25 -11.38
C VAL A 69 -5.60 -16.08 -10.43
N TYR A 70 -4.51 -15.48 -9.93
CA TYR A 70 -4.58 -14.37 -8.99
C TYR A 70 -5.32 -13.16 -9.59
N ASN A 71 -4.95 -12.74 -10.81
CA ASN A 71 -5.59 -11.61 -11.48
C ASN A 71 -7.07 -11.88 -11.72
N THR A 72 -7.43 -13.10 -12.11
CA THR A 72 -8.84 -13.50 -12.30
C THR A 72 -9.62 -13.43 -11.00
N ALA A 73 -9.05 -13.92 -9.88
CA ALA A 73 -9.71 -13.85 -8.58
C ALA A 73 -10.03 -12.41 -8.14
N GLN A 74 -9.17 -11.43 -8.48
CA GLN A 74 -9.41 -10.01 -8.16
C GLN A 74 -10.68 -9.45 -8.82
N HIS A 75 -11.20 -10.06 -9.89
CA HIS A 75 -12.48 -9.66 -10.46
C HIS A 75 -13.65 -9.94 -9.51
N PHE A 76 -13.54 -10.96 -8.67
CA PHE A 76 -14.59 -11.44 -7.79
C PHE A 76 -14.40 -10.97 -6.35
N VAL A 77 -13.17 -10.73 -5.89
CA VAL A 77 -12.89 -10.44 -4.48
C VAL A 77 -13.42 -9.07 -4.06
N ARG A 78 -14.27 -9.04 -3.03
CA ARG A 78 -14.62 -7.82 -2.29
C ARG A 78 -13.61 -7.54 -1.20
N THR A 79 -13.38 -6.25 -0.96
CA THR A 79 -12.48 -5.76 0.09
C THR A 79 -13.26 -4.96 1.13
N SER A 80 -12.59 -4.68 2.24
CA SER A 80 -13.02 -3.72 3.27
C SER A 80 -11.82 -2.90 3.72
N ALA A 81 -12.07 -1.71 4.26
CA ALA A 81 -11.03 -0.96 4.93
C ALA A 81 -10.48 -1.78 6.12
N VAL A 82 -9.16 -1.71 6.35
CA VAL A 82 -8.52 -2.41 7.48
C VAL A 82 -9.04 -1.87 8.81
N GLU A 83 -9.10 -0.55 8.93
CA GLU A 83 -9.81 0.16 9.98
C GLU A 83 -10.86 1.07 9.33
N SER A 84 -12.09 1.10 9.86
CA SER A 84 -13.15 1.97 9.33
C SER A 84 -12.79 3.46 9.36
N ALA A 85 -11.97 3.87 10.34
CA ALA A 85 -11.51 5.24 10.48
C ALA A 85 -10.55 5.69 9.36
N ILE A 86 -9.83 4.77 8.70
CA ILE A 86 -8.86 5.10 7.64
C ILE A 86 -9.51 5.90 6.52
N VAL A 87 -10.71 5.52 6.10
CA VAL A 87 -11.44 6.20 5.03
C VAL A 87 -11.70 7.67 5.37
N ILE A 88 -12.14 7.93 6.61
CA ILE A 88 -12.42 9.28 7.11
C ILE A 88 -11.13 10.08 7.23
N ILE A 89 -10.06 9.46 7.72
CA ILE A 89 -8.77 10.12 7.93
C ILE A 89 -8.12 10.48 6.58
N ILE A 90 -8.11 9.57 5.60
CA ILE A 90 -7.60 9.85 4.24
C ILE A 90 -8.33 11.07 3.69
N LYS A 91 -9.68 11.05 3.69
CA LYS A 91 -10.48 12.16 3.18
C LYS A 91 -10.18 13.47 3.91
N ALA A 92 -10.08 13.45 5.24
CA ALA A 92 -9.81 14.64 6.04
C ALA A 92 -8.42 15.23 5.73
N LEU A 93 -7.40 14.39 5.59
CA LEU A 93 -6.05 14.82 5.20
C LEU A 93 -6.04 15.43 3.80
N GLN A 94 -6.76 14.82 2.86
CA GLN A 94 -6.89 15.36 1.52
C GLN A 94 -7.59 16.72 1.51
N ASP A 95 -8.66 16.86 2.31
CA ASP A 95 -9.45 18.09 2.42
C ASP A 95 -8.68 19.26 3.04
N ILE A 96 -7.65 18.99 3.86
CA ILE A 96 -6.73 20.02 4.38
C ILE A 96 -5.47 20.22 3.50
N GLY A 97 -5.43 19.59 2.33
CA GLY A 97 -4.37 19.79 1.34
C GLY A 97 -3.11 18.94 1.53
N VAL A 98 -3.11 17.95 2.43
CA VAL A 98 -2.01 16.99 2.56
C VAL A 98 -2.10 15.98 1.40
N PRO A 99 -1.10 15.88 0.51
CA PRO A 99 -1.11 14.89 -0.56
C PRO A 99 -1.10 13.47 0.02
N VAL A 100 -2.05 12.65 -0.42
CA VAL A 100 -2.14 11.23 -0.04
C VAL A 100 -1.99 10.37 -1.30
N ILE A 101 -1.02 9.46 -1.28
CA ILE A 101 -0.61 8.64 -2.42
C ILE A 101 -0.81 7.16 -2.08
N GLY A 102 -1.46 6.40 -2.96
CA GLY A 102 -1.45 4.94 -2.88
C GLY A 102 -0.17 4.37 -3.51
N LEU A 103 0.46 3.38 -2.89
CA LEU A 103 1.67 2.73 -3.41
C LEU A 103 1.60 1.22 -3.18
N THR A 104 1.36 0.45 -4.24
CA THR A 104 1.06 -0.98 -4.14
C THR A 104 2.03 -1.85 -4.93
N ALA A 105 2.32 -3.04 -4.39
CA ALA A 105 3.03 -4.09 -5.11
C ALA A 105 2.18 -4.74 -6.21
N ARG A 106 0.86 -4.49 -6.24
CA ARG A 106 -0.04 -5.00 -7.29
C ARG A 106 0.42 -4.59 -8.68
N GLY A 107 0.10 -5.44 -9.65
CA GLY A 107 0.32 -5.17 -11.06
C GLY A 107 -0.68 -4.17 -11.63
N TYR A 108 -0.22 -3.36 -12.56
CA TYR A 108 -1.04 -2.42 -13.32
C TYR A 108 -2.14 -3.14 -14.15
N SER A 109 -1.96 -4.44 -14.43
CA SER A 109 -2.98 -5.27 -15.09
C SER A 109 -4.28 -5.41 -14.30
N ILE A 110 -4.25 -5.23 -12.97
CA ILE A 110 -5.43 -5.30 -12.08
C ILE A 110 -5.84 -3.94 -11.51
N ARG A 111 -5.43 -2.85 -12.16
CA ARG A 111 -5.69 -1.48 -11.68
C ARG A 111 -7.18 -1.16 -11.60
N HIS A 112 -7.99 -1.56 -12.58
CA HIS A 112 -9.43 -1.29 -12.57
C HIS A 112 -10.13 -2.01 -11.41
N GLN A 113 -9.72 -3.24 -11.10
CA GLN A 113 -10.21 -4.01 -9.96
C GLN A 113 -9.79 -3.35 -8.64
N THR A 114 -8.56 -2.85 -8.57
CA THR A 114 -8.03 -2.14 -7.39
C THR A 114 -8.78 -0.82 -7.15
N LEU A 115 -8.98 0.00 -8.19
CA LEU A 115 -9.73 1.26 -8.10
C LEU A 115 -11.18 1.01 -7.70
N ARG A 116 -11.82 0.00 -8.29
CA ARG A 116 -13.16 -0.44 -7.94
C ARG A 116 -13.26 -0.86 -6.46
N GLN A 117 -12.36 -1.72 -6.01
CA GLN A 117 -12.28 -2.18 -4.62
C GLN A 117 -12.12 -1.02 -3.62
N LEU A 118 -11.33 0.00 -3.96
CA LEU A 118 -11.18 1.21 -3.14
C LEU A 118 -12.45 2.07 -3.15
N ALA A 119 -13.06 2.26 -4.32
CA ALA A 119 -14.30 3.02 -4.46
C ALA A 119 -15.45 2.38 -3.65
N ASP A 120 -15.55 1.05 -3.64
CA ASP A 120 -16.58 0.31 -2.90
C ASP A 120 -16.51 0.51 -1.38
N MET A 121 -15.34 0.87 -0.85
CA MET A 121 -15.16 1.24 0.56
C MET A 121 -15.08 2.76 0.79
N GLY A 122 -15.30 3.57 -0.24
CA GLY A 122 -15.29 5.03 -0.17
C GLY A 122 -13.91 5.68 -0.11
N VAL A 123 -12.86 4.98 -0.54
CA VAL A 123 -11.49 5.52 -0.64
C VAL A 123 -11.24 6.01 -2.07
N ASP A 124 -10.77 7.25 -2.19
CA ASP A 124 -10.45 7.88 -3.47
C ASP A 124 -9.13 8.66 -3.35
N PHE A 125 -8.05 8.14 -3.94
CA PHE A 125 -6.74 8.79 -3.94
C PHE A 125 -6.61 9.91 -5.00
N SER A 126 -7.60 10.07 -5.90
CA SER A 126 -7.56 11.08 -6.96
C SER A 126 -7.92 12.49 -6.46
N ARG A 127 -8.69 12.59 -5.37
CA ARG A 127 -9.32 13.83 -4.83
C ARG A 127 -8.38 15.04 -4.67
N ASN A 128 -7.10 14.81 -4.38
CA ASN A 128 -6.07 15.86 -4.34
C ASN A 128 -4.73 15.37 -4.87
N SER A 129 -4.78 14.42 -5.82
CA SER A 129 -3.57 13.69 -6.18
C SER A 129 -2.54 14.58 -6.86
N ILE A 130 -1.29 14.34 -6.49
CA ILE A 130 -0.12 14.86 -7.18
C ILE A 130 0.52 13.82 -8.12
N VAL A 131 -0.05 12.62 -8.17
CA VAL A 131 0.42 11.52 -9.02
C VAL A 131 -0.30 11.62 -10.36
N PRO A 132 0.40 11.86 -11.48
CA PRO A 132 -0.22 11.90 -12.79
C PRO A 132 -0.55 10.49 -13.28
N ASP A 133 -1.66 10.34 -13.98
CA ASP A 133 -2.01 9.08 -14.65
C ASP A 133 -1.01 8.80 -15.80
N ASN A 134 -0.50 7.57 -15.86
CA ASN A 134 0.45 7.08 -16.87
C ASN A 134 0.52 5.53 -16.86
N ASP A 135 1.49 4.94 -17.56
CA ASP A 135 1.64 3.48 -17.71
C ASP A 135 1.81 2.68 -16.40
N PHE A 136 2.09 3.34 -15.28
CA PHE A 136 2.22 2.69 -13.97
C PHE A 136 1.51 3.45 -12.84
N CYS A 137 0.74 4.48 -13.16
CA CYS A 137 -0.01 5.28 -12.20
C CYS A 137 -1.44 5.48 -12.68
N GLU A 138 -2.43 5.30 -11.80
CA GLU A 138 -3.82 5.63 -12.12
C GLU A 138 -4.59 6.02 -10.84
N GLY A 139 -5.37 7.09 -10.89
CA GLY A 139 -6.29 7.47 -9.81
C GLY A 139 -5.58 7.83 -8.50
N GLY A 140 -4.35 8.37 -8.58
CA GLY A 140 -3.53 8.69 -7.42
C GLY A 140 -2.76 7.52 -6.80
N ILE A 141 -2.68 6.39 -7.50
CA ILE A 141 -2.01 5.17 -7.05
C ILE A 141 -0.83 4.87 -7.97
N ILE A 142 0.32 4.52 -7.38
CA ILE A 142 1.50 4.01 -8.08
C ILE A 142 1.49 2.48 -8.00
N PHE A 143 1.48 1.82 -9.15
CA PHE A 143 1.51 0.36 -9.30
C PHE A 143 2.93 -0.14 -9.58
N CYS A 144 3.41 -1.07 -8.74
CA CYS A 144 4.80 -1.51 -8.81
C CYS A 144 5.02 -2.80 -9.61
N ASP A 145 3.98 -3.52 -10.02
CA ASP A 145 4.13 -4.77 -10.82
C ASP A 145 5.00 -5.83 -10.14
N GLY A 146 4.86 -5.97 -8.82
CA GLY A 146 5.69 -6.84 -7.98
C GLY A 146 7.14 -6.38 -7.82
N LYS A 147 7.55 -5.29 -8.47
CA LYS A 147 8.89 -4.72 -8.33
C LYS A 147 9.04 -3.98 -7.00
N ASN A 148 10.27 -3.57 -6.72
CA ASN A 148 10.59 -2.81 -5.53
C ASN A 148 9.90 -1.44 -5.56
N LYS A 149 9.19 -1.09 -4.48
CA LYS A 149 8.39 0.16 -4.39
C LYS A 149 9.24 1.41 -4.60
N ASP A 150 10.48 1.40 -4.12
CA ASP A 150 11.44 2.47 -4.27
C ASP A 150 11.81 2.77 -5.73
N GLU A 151 11.83 1.78 -6.63
CA GLU A 151 12.15 2.01 -8.05
C GLU A 151 11.06 2.83 -8.75
N LYS A 152 9.79 2.46 -8.53
CA LYS A 152 8.63 3.13 -9.13
C LYS A 152 8.37 4.48 -8.47
N LEU A 153 8.58 4.57 -7.16
CA LEU A 153 8.56 5.83 -6.44
C LEU A 153 9.67 6.76 -6.92
N SER A 154 10.89 6.25 -7.18
CA SER A 154 11.99 7.01 -7.77
C SER A 154 11.65 7.53 -9.16
N ALA A 155 11.06 6.69 -10.02
CA ALA A 155 10.59 7.10 -11.34
C ALA A 155 9.58 8.24 -11.23
N PHE A 156 8.60 8.14 -10.33
CA PHE A 156 7.65 9.22 -10.05
C PHE A 156 8.36 10.49 -9.54
N PHE A 157 9.27 10.38 -8.58
CA PHE A 157 9.97 11.54 -7.99
C PHE A 157 10.81 12.32 -9.01
N LYS A 158 11.39 11.63 -10.00
CA LYS A 158 12.12 12.27 -11.11
C LYS A 158 11.24 13.13 -12.01
N THR A 159 9.93 12.91 -12.04
CA THR A 159 8.98 13.72 -12.82
C THR A 159 8.59 15.02 -12.11
N LEU A 160 8.90 15.14 -10.82
CA LEU A 160 8.45 16.24 -10.00
C LEU A 160 9.36 17.46 -10.12
N LYS A 161 8.75 18.64 -10.25
CA LYS A 161 9.47 19.93 -10.23
C LYS A 161 9.86 20.36 -8.81
N ARG A 162 9.15 19.84 -7.80
CA ARG A 162 9.36 20.15 -6.39
C ARG A 162 9.21 18.88 -5.56
N LEU A 163 10.13 18.68 -4.65
CA LEU A 163 10.14 17.58 -3.69
C LEU A 163 9.53 18.02 -2.35
N PRO A 164 8.90 17.10 -1.60
CA PRO A 164 8.44 17.39 -0.25
C PRO A 164 9.64 17.52 0.71
N HIS A 165 9.45 18.23 1.81
CA HIS A 165 10.43 18.25 2.89
C HIS A 165 10.35 16.99 3.78
N HIS A 166 9.15 16.42 3.87
CA HIS A 166 8.85 15.26 4.69
C HIS A 166 7.92 14.27 3.98
N VAL A 167 8.20 12.98 4.13
CA VAL A 167 7.33 11.88 3.72
C VAL A 167 7.02 11.02 4.93
N ALA A 168 5.73 10.77 5.16
CA ALA A 168 5.26 9.74 6.06
C ALA A 168 4.81 8.53 5.23
N MET A 169 5.20 7.32 5.60
CA MET A 169 4.78 6.10 4.90
C MET A 169 4.27 5.03 5.85
N LEU A 170 3.11 4.45 5.54
CA LEU A 170 2.58 3.27 6.22
C LEU A 170 2.64 2.06 5.29
N ASP A 171 3.12 0.94 5.83
CA ASP A 171 3.27 -0.31 5.10
C ASP A 171 3.23 -1.49 6.08
N ASP A 172 2.63 -2.61 5.68
CA ASP A 172 2.59 -3.83 6.47
C ASP A 172 3.90 -4.66 6.36
N LYS A 173 4.90 -4.20 5.60
CA LYS A 173 6.19 -4.91 5.47
C LYS A 173 7.35 -3.96 5.71
N ASN A 174 8.08 -4.20 6.80
CA ASN A 174 9.21 -3.36 7.21
C ASN A 174 10.27 -3.18 6.10
N LYS A 175 10.53 -4.22 5.31
CA LYS A 175 11.47 -4.17 4.16
C LYS A 175 11.12 -3.09 3.12
N HIS A 176 9.84 -2.76 2.95
CA HIS A 176 9.40 -1.72 2.02
C HIS A 176 9.69 -0.33 2.58
N LEU A 177 9.45 -0.12 3.87
CA LEU A 177 9.79 1.13 4.58
C LEU A 177 11.29 1.40 4.55
N GLU A 178 12.12 0.39 4.81
CA GLU A 178 13.58 0.53 4.80
C GLU A 178 14.10 0.97 3.43
N ARG A 179 13.61 0.37 2.36
CA ARG A 179 14.03 0.72 0.99
C ARG A 179 13.60 2.13 0.60
N VAL A 180 12.36 2.50 0.90
CA VAL A 180 11.87 3.85 0.64
C VAL A 180 12.63 4.89 1.49
N MET A 181 12.93 4.57 2.75
CA MET A 181 13.76 5.42 3.62
C MET A 181 15.14 5.68 3.01
N LEU A 182 15.83 4.63 2.54
CA LEU A 182 17.16 4.75 1.93
C LEU A 182 17.11 5.61 0.66
N PHE A 183 16.10 5.40 -0.18
CA PHE A 183 15.86 6.23 -1.37
C PHE A 183 15.63 7.70 -1.00
N LEU A 184 14.72 8.01 -0.08
CA LEU A 184 14.39 9.38 0.31
C LEU A 184 15.55 10.09 1.03
N LYS A 185 16.34 9.35 1.80
CA LYS A 185 17.57 9.85 2.41
C LYS A 185 18.57 10.32 1.36
N SER A 186 18.68 9.64 0.22
CA SER A 186 19.55 10.07 -0.89
C SER A 186 19.09 11.38 -1.55
N LEU A 187 17.81 11.73 -1.42
CA LEU A 187 17.23 12.97 -1.92
C LEU A 187 17.19 14.10 -0.88
N GLY A 188 17.68 13.84 0.33
CA GLY A 188 17.64 14.80 1.42
C GLY A 188 16.25 15.06 2.00
N ILE A 189 15.32 14.11 1.84
CA ILE A 189 13.92 14.22 2.29
C ILE A 189 13.77 13.53 3.64
N SER A 190 13.18 14.21 4.63
CA SER A 190 12.94 13.61 5.95
C SER A 190 11.88 12.51 5.87
N PHE A 191 12.00 11.47 6.68
CA PHE A 191 11.15 10.28 6.58
C PHE A 191 10.64 9.78 7.93
N SER A 192 9.33 9.54 8.01
CA SER A 192 8.69 8.81 9.11
C SER A 192 8.01 7.55 8.55
N GLY A 193 8.63 6.40 8.73
CA GLY A 193 8.07 5.10 8.35
C GLY A 193 7.29 4.47 9.50
N PHE A 194 6.20 3.80 9.17
CA PHE A 194 5.30 3.17 10.12
C PHE A 194 5.00 1.74 9.68
N ARG A 195 5.60 0.76 10.36
CA ARG A 195 5.25 -0.65 10.17
C ARG A 195 3.91 -0.90 10.85
N TYR A 196 2.89 -1.10 10.05
CA TYR A 196 1.51 -1.16 10.52
C TYR A 196 1.07 -2.59 10.82
N SER A 197 1.07 -3.00 12.09
CA SER A 197 0.88 -4.41 12.51
C SER A 197 -0.56 -4.81 12.80
N TYR A 198 -1.56 -4.03 12.37
CA TYR A 198 -2.97 -4.26 12.69
C TYR A 198 -3.51 -5.64 12.29
N LEU A 199 -3.01 -6.21 11.18
CA LEU A 199 -3.48 -7.51 10.65
C LEU A 199 -2.48 -8.66 10.86
N ASP A 200 -1.42 -8.48 11.64
CA ASP A 200 -0.36 -9.47 11.78
C ASP A 200 -0.90 -10.81 12.29
N GLU A 201 -1.78 -10.81 13.30
CA GLU A 201 -2.42 -12.03 13.80
C GLU A 201 -3.33 -12.69 12.74
N LYS A 202 -4.14 -11.89 12.02
CA LYS A 202 -5.03 -12.40 10.95
C LYS A 202 -4.22 -13.05 9.82
N VAL A 203 -3.10 -12.44 9.43
CA VAL A 203 -2.18 -12.98 8.40
C VAL A 203 -1.54 -14.26 8.89
N LYS A 204 -1.14 -14.34 10.16
CA LYS A 204 -0.57 -15.55 10.76
C LYS A 204 -1.57 -16.72 10.83
N GLU A 205 -2.85 -16.43 11.02
CA GLU A 205 -3.95 -17.40 11.04
C GLU A 205 -4.45 -17.79 9.64
N PHE A 206 -3.85 -17.25 8.57
CA PHE A 206 -4.24 -17.55 7.20
C PHE A 206 -4.22 -19.05 6.90
N ASN A 207 -5.29 -19.53 6.25
CA ASN A 207 -5.43 -20.92 5.86
C ASN A 207 -5.63 -21.04 4.34
N MET A 208 -4.64 -21.64 3.68
CA MET A 208 -4.63 -21.86 2.23
C MET A 208 -5.80 -22.74 1.76
N GLU A 209 -6.21 -23.73 2.55
CA GLU A 209 -7.29 -24.64 2.20
C GLU A 209 -8.63 -23.90 2.11
N ILE A 210 -8.88 -22.97 3.05
CA ILE A 210 -10.09 -22.13 3.01
C ILE A 210 -10.09 -21.25 1.75
N ALA A 211 -8.94 -20.67 1.40
CA ALA A 211 -8.83 -19.88 0.18
C ALA A 211 -9.05 -20.72 -1.10
N ASN A 212 -8.60 -21.98 -1.09
CA ASN A 212 -8.82 -22.90 -2.21
C ASN A 212 -10.28 -23.33 -2.35
N ILE A 213 -10.99 -23.61 -1.24
CA ILE A 213 -12.44 -23.86 -1.25
C ILE A 213 -13.19 -22.65 -1.83
N GLN A 214 -12.78 -21.45 -1.42
CA GLN A 214 -13.32 -20.19 -1.95
C GLN A 214 -13.02 -19.98 -3.44
N LEU A 215 -11.84 -20.35 -3.91
CA LEU A 215 -11.51 -20.34 -5.34
C LEU A 215 -12.37 -21.33 -6.11
N ALA A 216 -12.56 -22.52 -5.56
CA ALA A 216 -13.38 -23.56 -6.15
C ALA A 216 -14.84 -23.12 -6.26
N TYR A 217 -15.36 -22.36 -5.29
CA TYR A 217 -16.70 -21.75 -5.38
C TYR A 217 -16.86 -20.91 -6.66
N LEU A 218 -15.80 -20.26 -7.13
CA LEU A 218 -15.84 -19.45 -8.35
C LEU A 218 -15.86 -20.26 -9.65
N TRP A 219 -15.66 -21.58 -9.59
CA TRP A 219 -15.36 -22.46 -10.74
C TRP A 219 -16.24 -22.25 -11.97
N LYS A 220 -17.56 -22.10 -11.78
CA LYS A 220 -18.51 -21.96 -12.90
C LYS A 220 -18.40 -20.63 -13.66
N TRP A 221 -17.80 -19.60 -13.06
CA TRP A 221 -17.58 -18.30 -13.70
C TRP A 221 -16.16 -18.12 -14.24
N LEU A 222 -15.28 -19.11 -14.03
CA LEU A 222 -13.91 -19.06 -14.52
C LEU A 222 -13.82 -19.51 -15.98
N SER A 223 -12.98 -18.81 -16.75
CA SER A 223 -12.71 -19.16 -18.14
C SER A 223 -12.07 -20.57 -18.22
N PRO A 224 -12.21 -21.28 -19.35
CA PRO A 224 -11.55 -22.58 -19.53
C PRO A 224 -10.03 -22.53 -19.32
N THR A 225 -9.38 -21.44 -19.74
CA THR A 225 -7.94 -21.22 -19.54
C THR A 225 -7.60 -21.14 -18.05
N VAL A 226 -8.32 -20.32 -17.28
CA VAL A 226 -8.06 -20.20 -15.84
C VAL A 226 -8.36 -21.50 -15.11
N ARG A 227 -9.40 -22.23 -15.48
CA ARG A 227 -9.67 -23.57 -14.93
C ARG A 227 -8.52 -24.55 -15.18
N LYS A 228 -7.94 -24.51 -16.39
CA LYS A 228 -6.74 -25.31 -16.72
C LYS A 228 -5.55 -24.91 -15.85
N ASP A 229 -5.32 -23.61 -15.65
CA ASP A 229 -4.25 -23.09 -14.78
C ASP A 229 -4.43 -23.52 -13.32
N ILE A 230 -5.67 -23.51 -12.82
CA ILE A 230 -6.00 -23.98 -11.47
C ILE A 230 -5.68 -25.47 -11.31
N MET A 231 -6.05 -26.30 -12.30
CA MET A 231 -5.76 -27.74 -12.27
C MET A 231 -4.27 -28.03 -12.43
N SER A 232 -3.55 -27.30 -13.29
CA SER A 232 -2.11 -27.48 -13.47
C SER A 232 -1.34 -27.12 -12.20
N LEU A 233 -1.81 -26.11 -11.47
CA LEU A 233 -1.29 -25.69 -10.17
C LEU A 233 -1.75 -26.58 -9.00
N LYS A 234 -2.69 -27.50 -9.22
CA LYS A 234 -3.26 -28.40 -8.20
C LYS A 234 -3.87 -27.65 -7.00
N LEU A 235 -4.50 -26.50 -7.27
CA LEU A 235 -5.06 -25.65 -6.21
C LEU A 235 -6.40 -26.15 -5.67
N ILE A 236 -7.15 -26.93 -6.45
CA ILE A 236 -8.42 -27.51 -6.02
C ILE A 236 -8.41 -29.01 -6.33
N SER A 237 -9.17 -29.80 -5.55
CA SER A 237 -9.45 -31.20 -5.88
C SER A 237 -10.47 -31.30 -7.02
N GLU A 238 -10.44 -32.40 -7.77
CA GLU A 238 -11.44 -32.69 -8.82
C GLU A 238 -12.82 -33.08 -8.24
N GLU A 239 -12.94 -33.20 -6.92
CA GLU A 239 -14.18 -33.59 -6.27
C GLU A 239 -15.22 -32.46 -6.39
N PRO A 240 -16.49 -32.80 -6.69
CA PRO A 240 -17.55 -31.81 -6.80
C PRO A 240 -17.76 -31.11 -5.45
N LEU A 241 -17.72 -29.78 -5.46
CA LEU A 241 -18.06 -28.98 -4.29
C LEU A 241 -19.49 -29.25 -3.86
N ASP A 242 -19.69 -29.45 -2.57
CA ASP A 242 -21.01 -29.52 -1.97
C ASP A 242 -21.73 -28.17 -2.18
N PRO A 243 -22.84 -28.13 -2.94
CA PRO A 243 -23.61 -26.91 -3.18
C PRO A 243 -24.13 -26.27 -1.89
N SER A 244 -24.24 -27.03 -0.79
CA SER A 244 -24.73 -26.52 0.49
C SER A 244 -23.87 -25.40 1.07
N ARG A 245 -22.57 -25.35 0.74
CA ARG A 245 -21.63 -24.30 1.18
C ARG A 245 -21.71 -23.01 0.38
N SER A 246 -22.51 -22.96 -0.69
CA SER A 246 -22.59 -21.81 -1.59
C SER A 246 -23.10 -20.52 -0.92
N SER A 247 -24.00 -20.63 0.06
CA SER A 247 -24.58 -19.47 0.75
C SER A 247 -23.58 -18.72 1.62
N GLU A 248 -22.53 -19.38 2.13
CA GLU A 248 -21.54 -18.75 3.01
C GLU A 248 -20.66 -17.73 2.29
N TYR A 249 -20.55 -17.84 0.96
CA TYR A 249 -19.64 -17.02 0.16
C TYR A 249 -20.33 -15.93 -0.66
N ALA A 250 -21.67 -15.92 -0.69
CA ALA A 250 -22.43 -15.01 -1.55
C ALA A 250 -22.12 -13.52 -1.28
N ASP A 251 -21.93 -13.13 -0.02
CA ASP A 251 -21.80 -11.72 0.37
C ASP A 251 -20.39 -11.12 0.21
N GLY A 252 -19.36 -11.95 0.08
CA GLY A 252 -17.98 -11.47 -0.03
C GLY A 252 -17.38 -11.58 -1.44
N PHE A 253 -18.18 -12.01 -2.42
CA PHE A 253 -17.80 -11.98 -3.84
C PHE A 253 -18.65 -11.00 -4.66
N PHE A 254 -18.07 -10.46 -5.72
CA PHE A 254 -18.79 -9.86 -6.83
C PHE A 254 -19.29 -10.98 -7.71
N HIS A 255 -20.59 -11.04 -7.90
CA HIS A 255 -21.20 -12.03 -8.75
C HIS A 255 -21.39 -11.42 -10.15
N PRO A 256 -21.05 -12.13 -11.24
CA PRO A 256 -21.22 -11.61 -12.60
C PRO A 256 -22.66 -11.18 -12.91
N ASP A 257 -23.63 -11.91 -12.36
CA ASP A 257 -25.07 -11.62 -12.53
C ASP A 257 -25.55 -10.45 -11.64
N TYR A 258 -24.72 -10.00 -10.70
CA TYR A 258 -24.96 -8.84 -9.86
C TYR A 258 -23.74 -7.91 -9.97
N PRO A 259 -23.46 -7.36 -11.18
CA PRO A 259 -22.42 -6.37 -11.31
C PRO A 259 -22.76 -5.22 -10.37
N LEU A 260 -21.73 -4.59 -9.81
CA LEU A 260 -21.83 -3.51 -8.82
C LEU A 260 -23.10 -2.69 -8.97
N HIS A 261 -23.78 -2.42 -7.85
CA HIS A 261 -24.78 -1.37 -7.81
C HIS A 261 -24.19 -0.18 -8.57
N PRO A 262 -24.88 0.35 -9.62
CA PRO A 262 -24.36 1.49 -10.35
C PRO A 262 -23.98 2.49 -9.29
N VAL A 263 -22.70 2.89 -9.27
CA VAL A 263 -22.20 3.95 -8.40
C VAL A 263 -23.28 5.00 -8.51
N VAL A 264 -23.98 5.26 -7.40
CA VAL A 264 -24.98 6.31 -7.38
C VAL A 264 -24.15 7.55 -7.59
N SER A 265 -23.96 7.91 -8.85
CA SER A 265 -23.40 9.15 -9.25
C SER A 265 -24.35 10.12 -8.60
N ASN A 266 -23.92 10.73 -7.50
CA ASN A 266 -24.54 11.94 -7.00
C ASN A 266 -24.30 12.99 -8.09
N THR A 267 -24.98 12.84 -9.22
CA THR A 267 -25.45 13.97 -9.98
C THR A 267 -26.28 14.71 -8.97
N LEU A 268 -25.67 15.76 -8.45
CA LEU A 268 -26.24 16.76 -7.58
C LEU A 268 -27.41 17.38 -8.34
N GLY A 269 -28.52 16.64 -8.43
CA GLY A 269 -29.81 17.15 -8.84
C GLY A 269 -30.13 18.24 -7.84
N SER A 270 -30.18 19.46 -8.36
CA SER A 270 -30.52 20.69 -7.65
C SER A 270 -31.59 20.44 -6.59
N LEU A 271 -31.16 20.38 -5.32
CA LEU A 271 -32.07 20.60 -4.21
C LEU A 271 -32.69 21.99 -4.41
N PRO A 272 -34.02 22.15 -4.23
CA PRO A 272 -34.62 23.47 -4.25
C PRO A 272 -33.91 24.35 -3.22
N GLN A 273 -33.55 25.57 -3.64
CA GLN A 273 -32.97 26.60 -2.77
C GLN A 273 -33.87 26.81 -1.54
N ALA A 274 -33.59 26.08 -0.46
CA ALA A 274 -33.98 26.49 0.86
C ALA A 274 -33.12 27.71 1.19
N GLN A 275 -33.79 28.85 1.39
CA GLN A 275 -33.18 30.10 1.80
C GLN A 275 -32.26 29.86 3.00
N GLN A 276 -30.95 29.99 2.77
CA GLN A 276 -29.97 29.92 3.83
C GLN A 276 -30.14 31.15 4.74
N PRO A 277 -30.24 30.98 6.07
CA PRO A 277 -30.09 32.11 6.98
C PRO A 277 -28.67 32.65 6.85
N LYS A 278 -28.53 33.97 6.76
CA LYS A 278 -27.26 34.69 6.74
C LYS A 278 -26.42 34.27 7.95
N LEU A 279 -25.47 33.36 7.75
CA LEU A 279 -24.51 32.97 8.78
C LEU A 279 -23.40 34.01 8.84
N VAL A 280 -23.30 34.65 10.00
CA VAL A 280 -22.24 35.55 10.41
C VAL A 280 -20.90 34.80 10.41
N ARG A 281 -19.85 35.42 9.84
CA ARG A 281 -18.46 34.94 9.94
C ARG A 281 -18.05 34.85 11.42
N SER A 282 -17.90 33.63 11.94
CA SER A 282 -17.26 33.38 13.24
C SER A 282 -15.92 32.64 13.06
N ILE A 283 -14.86 33.44 13.10
CA ILE A 283 -13.58 33.28 13.84
C ILE A 283 -13.13 31.84 14.22
N SER A 284 -11.95 31.48 13.68
CA SER A 284 -10.86 30.59 14.14
C SER A 284 -11.14 29.14 14.58
N ALA A 285 -10.63 28.20 13.78
CA ALA A 285 -10.31 26.82 14.16
C ALA A 285 -8.96 26.75 14.90
N ALA A 286 -8.89 27.35 16.09
CA ALA A 286 -7.73 27.26 16.98
C ALA A 286 -8.19 26.84 18.38
N SER A 287 -8.68 25.60 18.52
CA SER A 287 -9.07 25.07 19.84
C SER A 287 -9.12 23.54 19.92
N PHE A 288 -8.25 22.82 19.19
CA PHE A 288 -8.15 21.35 19.30
C PHE A 288 -6.90 20.83 20.04
N PHE A 289 -6.01 21.71 20.51
CA PHE A 289 -4.85 21.33 21.30
C PHE A 289 -4.54 22.39 22.38
N HIS A 290 -5.17 22.35 23.56
CA HIS A 290 -4.58 22.84 24.82
C HIS A 290 -5.46 22.57 26.07
N GLU A 291 -5.04 21.61 26.89
CA GLU A 291 -5.17 21.52 28.36
C GLU A 291 -3.92 20.72 28.79
N LYS A 292 -3.10 21.02 29.80
CA LYS A 292 -3.08 21.95 30.93
C LYS A 292 -1.59 22.14 31.29
N ASN A 293 -1.19 23.37 31.62
CA ASN A 293 -0.39 23.73 32.81
C ASN A 293 0.11 25.18 32.68
N GLN A 294 -0.62 26.10 33.29
CA GLN A 294 -0.12 27.43 33.64
C GLN A 294 0.20 27.45 35.12
N THR A 295 1.44 27.81 35.47
CA THR A 295 1.71 28.59 36.69
C THR A 295 2.83 29.59 36.44
N THR A 296 2.48 30.83 36.80
CA THR A 296 3.31 31.97 37.18
C THR A 296 4.16 32.69 36.13
N ALA A 297 3.65 33.89 35.84
CA ALA A 297 4.29 34.99 35.16
C ALA A 297 5.47 35.57 35.93
N ASN A 298 6.43 36.13 35.19
CA ASN A 298 7.05 37.40 35.59
C ASN A 298 7.51 38.18 34.35
N SER A 299 7.02 39.42 34.29
CA SER A 299 7.32 40.44 33.29
C SER A 299 8.73 40.99 33.43
N SER A 300 9.43 41.22 32.32
CA SER A 300 10.38 42.33 32.24
C SER A 300 10.64 42.80 30.81
N LYS A 301 10.47 44.11 30.65
CA LYS A 301 10.76 44.95 29.49
C LYS A 301 12.25 44.88 29.11
N ARG A 302 12.58 44.85 27.81
CA ARG A 302 13.78 45.47 27.20
C ARG A 302 13.59 45.53 25.68
N LYS A 303 13.37 46.75 25.16
CA LYS A 303 14.33 47.61 24.45
C LYS A 303 14.72 47.08 23.07
N ARG A 304 14.17 47.76 22.04
CA ARG A 304 14.63 47.78 20.65
C ARG A 304 16.10 48.21 20.62
N ALA A 305 16.88 47.51 19.82
CA ALA A 305 18.15 47.99 19.30
C ALA A 305 18.14 47.71 17.79
N ASP A 306 18.45 48.75 17.04
CA ASP A 306 18.61 48.79 15.61
C ASP A 306 19.78 47.89 15.19
N CYS A 307 19.60 47.13 14.10
CA CYS A 307 20.70 46.42 13.44
C CYS A 307 20.72 46.83 11.98
N GLU A 308 21.78 47.56 11.64
CA GLU A 308 22.19 47.99 10.32
C GLU A 308 22.56 46.78 9.45
N LEU A 309 22.18 46.86 8.17
CA LEU A 309 22.57 45.91 7.11
C LEU A 309 23.91 46.33 6.52
N PRO A 310 24.87 45.40 6.33
CA PRO A 310 25.94 45.59 5.38
C PRO A 310 25.63 44.91 4.03
N THR A 311 26.04 45.66 3.02
CA THR A 311 26.06 45.46 1.57
C THR A 311 26.86 44.25 1.07
N HIS A 312 26.43 43.76 -0.10
CA HIS A 312 27.22 43.20 -1.21
C HIS A 312 28.39 42.25 -0.91
N ILE A 313 28.26 41.00 -1.36
CA ILE A 313 29.39 40.15 -1.77
C ILE A 313 29.05 39.55 -3.13
N ASP A 314 29.81 39.98 -4.14
CA ASP A 314 29.87 39.37 -5.47
C ASP A 314 30.68 38.07 -5.38
N TYR A 315 30.12 36.98 -5.92
CA TYR A 315 30.84 35.73 -6.19
C TYR A 315 30.86 35.51 -7.70
N GLU A 316 31.94 35.93 -8.36
CA GLU A 316 32.40 35.32 -9.61
C GLU A 316 33.43 34.25 -9.24
N GLU A 317 33.11 32.97 -9.44
CA GLU A 317 34.12 31.93 -9.49
C GLU A 317 33.87 31.02 -10.69
N SER A 318 34.78 31.17 -11.65
CA SER A 318 34.92 30.40 -12.87
C SER A 318 35.41 28.99 -12.57
N LEU A 319 34.58 27.97 -12.85
CA LEU A 319 35.01 26.57 -12.90
C LEU A 319 35.27 26.15 -14.35
N GLN A 320 36.55 26.01 -14.68
CA GLN A 320 37.04 25.33 -15.88
C GLN A 320 36.73 23.83 -15.79
N VAL A 321 35.95 23.33 -16.75
CA VAL A 321 35.65 21.90 -16.92
C VAL A 321 36.76 21.28 -17.78
N GLN A 322 37.52 20.34 -17.22
CA GLN A 322 38.36 19.43 -18.00
C GLN A 322 37.51 18.28 -18.57
N PRO A 323 37.75 17.83 -19.82
CA PRO A 323 36.98 16.75 -20.42
C PRO A 323 37.45 15.38 -19.91
N LEU A 324 36.51 14.61 -19.33
CA LEU A 324 36.73 13.21 -18.99
C LEU A 324 36.74 12.32 -20.25
N SER A 325 37.72 11.43 -20.26
CA SER A 325 37.98 10.38 -21.23
C SER A 325 36.84 9.37 -21.35
N LYS A 326 36.58 8.94 -22.59
CA LYS A 326 35.66 7.84 -22.92
C LYS A 326 36.21 6.51 -22.41
N PRO A 327 35.39 5.64 -21.81
CA PRO A 327 35.64 4.22 -21.79
C PRO A 327 34.85 3.48 -22.88
N SER A 328 35.53 2.43 -23.33
CA SER A 328 35.21 1.50 -24.40
C SER A 328 33.91 0.71 -24.17
N ARG A 329 33.28 0.34 -25.29
CA ARG A 329 32.29 -0.72 -25.42
C ARG A 329 32.85 -2.04 -24.89
N ASN A 330 32.05 -2.73 -24.08
CA ASN A 330 31.69 -4.15 -24.20
C ASN A 330 31.05 -4.58 -22.87
N ASN A 331 29.78 -4.98 -22.89
CA ASN A 331 29.32 -6.25 -22.33
C ASN A 331 27.82 -6.43 -22.59
N ALA A 332 27.49 -7.63 -23.06
CA ALA A 332 26.15 -8.14 -23.27
C ALA A 332 25.38 -8.15 -21.94
N ILE A 333 24.13 -7.70 -21.99
CA ILE A 333 23.19 -7.74 -20.87
C ILE A 333 22.48 -9.08 -20.96
N ASP A 334 22.82 -9.97 -20.03
CA ASP A 334 22.04 -11.15 -19.69
C ASP A 334 20.97 -10.72 -18.69
N SER A 335 19.70 -10.72 -19.11
CA SER A 335 18.56 -10.31 -18.29
C SER A 335 18.00 -11.50 -17.53
N GLN A 336 18.65 -11.85 -16.41
CA GLN A 336 18.06 -12.71 -15.37
C GLN A 336 18.06 -11.99 -14.03
N GLY A 337 16.97 -11.27 -13.77
CA GLY A 337 16.68 -10.65 -12.47
C GLY A 337 15.24 -10.99 -12.07
N PHE A 338 15.01 -12.22 -11.61
CA PHE A 338 13.72 -12.65 -11.06
C PHE A 338 13.90 -13.08 -9.59
N PHE A 339 13.03 -12.54 -8.73
CA PHE A 339 12.83 -12.80 -7.30
C PHE A 339 13.83 -13.73 -6.58
N ARG A 340 14.95 -13.16 -6.08
CA ARG A 340 15.63 -13.72 -4.90
C ARG A 340 14.95 -13.20 -3.64
N ILE A 341 13.97 -13.95 -3.13
CA ILE A 341 13.54 -13.81 -1.74
C ILE A 341 14.63 -14.48 -0.90
N ALA A 342 15.34 -13.71 -0.08
CA ALA A 342 16.31 -14.24 0.88
C ALA A 342 15.59 -15.15 1.88
N SER A 343 15.84 -16.46 1.79
CA SER A 343 15.51 -17.41 2.84
C SER A 343 16.53 -17.25 3.97
N ASN A 344 16.08 -16.75 5.12
CA ASN A 344 16.81 -16.88 6.37
C ASN A 344 16.80 -18.36 6.78
N GLU A 345 17.92 -19.04 6.57
CA GLU A 345 18.24 -20.31 7.23
C GLU A 345 18.66 -20.01 8.67
N ASN A 346 17.84 -20.42 9.63
CA ASN A 346 18.27 -20.83 10.96
C ASN A 346 17.05 -21.43 11.68
N ASN A 347 16.97 -22.76 11.73
CA ASN A 347 16.47 -23.50 12.88
C ASN A 347 16.82 -24.98 12.70
N ASP A 348 17.97 -25.32 13.26
CA ASP A 348 18.42 -26.68 13.51
C ASP A 348 17.72 -27.17 14.79
N LEU A 349 16.61 -27.91 14.63
CA LEU A 349 15.90 -28.57 15.73
C LEU A 349 16.14 -30.08 15.63
N THR A 350 17.13 -30.51 16.39
CA THR A 350 17.48 -31.91 16.64
C THR A 350 16.36 -32.62 17.40
N PHE A 351 15.68 -33.55 16.74
CA PHE A 351 14.77 -34.52 17.36
C PHE A 351 15.60 -35.56 18.15
N LYS A 352 15.58 -35.49 19.48
CA LYS A 352 16.01 -36.61 20.34
C LYS A 352 14.88 -37.63 20.47
N LYS A 353 15.13 -38.85 19.99
CA LYS A 353 14.36 -40.06 20.29
C LYS A 353 14.42 -40.33 21.80
N GLY A 354 13.26 -40.28 22.46
CA GLY A 354 13.04 -40.82 23.80
C GLY A 354 12.42 -42.22 23.69
N GLN A 355 13.24 -43.24 23.93
CA GLN A 355 12.84 -44.62 24.12
C GLN A 355 12.53 -44.79 25.61
N VAL A 356 11.29 -45.13 25.99
CA VAL A 356 10.96 -45.58 27.36
C VAL A 356 10.13 -46.86 27.25
N GLY A 357 10.59 -47.88 27.97
CA GLY A 357 10.22 -49.27 27.81
C GLY A 357 8.88 -49.67 28.43
N MET A 358 8.43 -50.82 27.95
CA MET A 358 7.36 -51.64 28.50
C MET A 358 7.72 -52.15 29.90
N PHE A 359 6.73 -52.13 30.79
CA PHE A 359 6.59 -53.13 31.83
C PHE A 359 5.45 -54.08 31.43
N ASN A 360 5.78 -55.37 31.48
CA ASN A 360 4.98 -56.61 31.37
C ASN A 360 4.49 -57.05 29.99
#